data_AF-A0ABD0PYP4-F1
#
_entry.id   AF-A0ABD0PYP4-F1
#
_cell.length_a   1.000
_cell.length_b   1.000
_cell.length_c   1.000
_cell.angle_alpha   90.00
_cell.angle_beta   90.00
_cell.angle_gamma   90.00
#
_symmetry.space_group_name_H-M   'P 1'
#
loop_
_entity.id
_entity.type
_entity.pdbx_description
1 polymer ?
#
loop_
_entity_poly.entity_id
_entity_poly.type
_entity_poly.pdbx_seq_one_letter_code
_entity_poly.pdbx_strand_id
1 'polypeptide(L)' 'IKPANMEELTEVITAAECHPHQCNVFVYSSSKGTIRLCDMRAAALCDRHSK' A
#
# COMPACT_ATOMS: atom_id res chain seq x y z
N ILE A 1 5.57 -6.00 3.01
CA ILE A 1 6.05 -7.31 3.51
C ILE A 1 7.45 -7.50 2.95
N LYS A 2 8.45 -7.71 3.80
CA LYS A 2 9.82 -8.00 3.33
C LYS A 2 9.85 -9.46 2.85
N PRO A 3 10.27 -9.75 1.61
CA PRO A 3 10.41 -11.12 1.14
C PRO A 3 11.55 -11.83 1.88
N ALA A 4 11.49 -13.16 1.96
CA ALA A 4 12.56 -13.97 2.54
C ALA A 4 13.87 -13.86 1.74
N ASN A 5 13.76 -13.65 0.42
CA ASN A 5 14.87 -13.34 -0.47
C ASN A 5 14.65 -11.96 -1.13
N MET A 6 15.64 -11.07 -1.05
CA MET A 6 15.57 -9.74 -1.67
C MET A 6 15.62 -9.76 -3.20
N GLU A 7 16.11 -10.84 -3.81
CA GLU A 7 16.14 -10.99 -5.27
C GLU A 7 14.75 -11.20 -5.88
N GLU A 8 13.77 -11.68 -5.11
CA GLU A 8 12.39 -11.93 -5.56
C GLU A 8 11.48 -10.70 -5.44
N LEU A 9 12.06 -9.52 -5.15
CA LEU A 9 11.30 -8.30 -4.93
C LEU A 9 10.75 -7.75 -6.26
N THR A 10 9.49 -8.06 -6.56
CA THR A 10 8.82 -7.62 -7.81
C THR A 10 8.19 -6.22 -7.74
N GLU A 11 8.00 -5.68 -6.55
CA GLU A 11 7.28 -4.43 -6.33
C GLU A 11 7.71 -3.76 -5.02
N VAL A 12 7.91 -2.45 -5.06
CA VAL A 12 8.23 -1.64 -3.87
C VAL A 12 7.30 -0.45 -3.75
N ILE A 13 7.02 -0.03 -2.51
CA ILE A 13 6.31 1.21 -2.23
C ILE A 13 7.28 2.37 -2.41
N THR A 14 6.92 3.36 -3.23
CA THR A 14 7.76 4.53 -3.53
C THR A 14 7.34 5.77 -2.75
N ALA A 15 6.05 5.92 -2.44
CA ALA A 15 5.53 6.94 -1.52
C ALA A 15 4.31 6.42 -0.76
N ALA A 16 4.03 7.01 0.41
CA ALA A 16 2.82 6.76 1.18
C ALA A 16 2.41 8.02 1.95
N GLU A 17 1.11 8.32 1.95
CA GLU A 17 0.55 9.47 2.67
C GLU A 17 -0.73 9.08 3.41
N CYS A 18 -0.89 9.61 4.62
CA CYS A 18 -2.10 9.42 5.44
C CYS A 18 -3.13 10.51 5.13
N HIS A 19 -4.42 10.18 5.25
CA HIS A 19 -5.46 11.19 5.08
C HIS A 19 -5.41 12.22 6.22
N PRO A 20 -5.52 13.53 5.95
CA PRO A 20 -5.35 14.61 6.95
C PRO A 20 -6.40 14.64 8.08
N HIS A 21 -7.43 13.79 7.98
CA HIS A 21 -8.60 13.80 8.86
C HIS A 21 -9.07 12.40 9.26
N GLN A 22 -8.74 11.37 8.47
CA GLN A 22 -9.20 10.01 8.67
C GLN A 22 -7.99 9.13 8.99
N CYS A 23 -7.78 8.81 10.26
CA CYS A 23 -6.62 8.04 10.69
C CYS A 23 -6.60 6.59 10.17
N ASN A 24 -7.73 6.09 9.68
CA ASN A 24 -7.87 4.78 9.10
C ASN A 24 -7.58 4.73 7.59
N VAL A 25 -7.46 5.89 6.92
CA VAL A 25 -7.30 5.97 5.47
C VAL A 25 -5.90 6.44 5.11
N PHE A 26 -5.25 5.74 4.20
CA PHE A 26 -3.97 6.13 3.63
C PHE A 26 -3.88 5.71 2.17
N VAL A 27 -2.96 6.35 1.45
CA VAL A 27 -2.65 6.01 0.07
C VAL A 27 -1.18 5.65 -0.04
N TYR A 28 -0.84 4.77 -0.98
CA TYR A 28 0.55 4.53 -1.34
C TYR A 28 0.73 4.34 -2.84
N SER A 29 1.90 4.72 -3.35
CA SER A 29 2.32 4.49 -4.72
C SER A 29 3.36 3.38 -4.80
N SER A 30 3.37 2.67 -5.92
CA SER A 30 4.22 1.53 -6.20
C SER A 30 5.21 1.82 -7.32
N SER A 31 6.35 1.14 -7.32
CA SER A 31 7.32 1.15 -8.42
C SER A 31 6.75 0.66 -9.75
N LYS A 32 5.58 0.01 -9.74
CA LYS A 32 4.81 -0.36 -10.95
C LYS A 32 3.92 0.77 -11.48
N GLY A 33 3.97 1.96 -10.89
CA GLY A 33 3.15 3.11 -11.29
C GLY A 33 1.69 3.00 -10.86
N THR A 34 1.36 2.13 -9.89
CA THR A 34 0.01 2.02 -9.33
C THR A 34 -0.13 2.85 -8.06
N ILE A 35 -1.33 3.36 -7.82
CA ILE A 35 -1.72 4.06 -6.58
C ILE A 35 -2.83 3.26 -5.92
N ARG A 36 -2.70 3.03 -4.62
CA ARG A 36 -3.66 2.22 -3.86
C ARG A 36 -4.18 2.99 -2.66
N LEU A 37 -5.50 3.11 -2.57
CA LEU A 37 -6.22 3.64 -1.42
C LEU A 37 -6.56 2.50 -0.47
N CYS A 38 -6.20 2.66 0.80
CA CYS A 38 -6.31 1.64 1.83
C CYS A 38 -7.13 2.17 3.02
N ASP A 39 -8.08 1.36 3.50
CA ASP A 39 -8.86 1.62 4.72
C ASP A 39 -8.66 0.49 5.73
N MET A 40 -7.95 0.80 6.83
CA MET A 40 -7.63 -0.14 7.89
C MET A 40 -8.87 -0.66 8.65
N ARG A 41 -10.02 0.02 8.56
CA ARG A 41 -11.28 -0.47 9.14
C ARG A 41 -11.93 -1.55 8.28
N ALA A 42 -11.77 -1.47 6.96
CA ALA A 42 -12.34 -2.43 6.03
C ALA A 42 -11.56 -3.75 6.00
N ALA A 43 -10.22 -3.68 6.10
CA ALA A 43 -9.36 -4.85 6.18
C ALA A 43 -8.02 -4.50 6.84
N ALA A 44 -7.60 -5.29 7.82
CA ALA A 44 -6.31 -5.10 8.50
C ALA A 44 -5.10 -5.22 7.55
N LEU A 45 -5.22 -6.01 6.48
CA LEU A 45 -4.13 -6.26 5.53
C LEU A 45 -4.14 -5.33 4.31
N CYS A 46 -5.25 -4.61 4.06
CA CYS A 46 -5.38 -3.65 2.96
C CYS A 46 -4.81 -4.16 1.60
N ASP A 47 -5.03 -5.44 1.29
CA ASP A 47 -4.41 -6.15 0.17
C ASP A 47 -5.21 -6.06 -1.14
N ARG A 48 -6.40 -5.47 -1.09
CA ARG A 48 -7.29 -5.34 -2.25
C ARG A 48 -6.82 -4.22 -3.17
N HIS A 49 -6.63 -4.57 -4.45
CA HIS A 49 -6.45 -3.60 -5.51
C HIS A 49 -7.79 -2.93 -5.83
N SER A 50 -7.91 -1.62 -5.60
CA SER A 50 -9.00 -0.86 -6.22
C SER A 50 -8.65 -0.68 -7.69
N LYS A 51 -9.48 -1.24 -8.57
CA LYS A 51 -9.29 -1.29 -10.02
C LYS A 51 -9.03 0.09 -10.63
#